data_AF-A0AAA9TDB6-F1
#
_entry.id   AF-A0AAA9TDB6-F1
#
_cell.length_a   1.000
_cell.length_b   1.000
_cell.length_c   1.000
_cell.angle_alpha   90.00
_cell.angle_beta   90.00
_cell.angle_gamma   90.00
#
_symmetry.space_group_name_H-M   'P 1'
#
loop_
_entity.id
_entity.type
_entity.pdbx_description
1 polymer ?
#
loop_
_entity_poly.entity_id
_entity_poly.type
_entity_poly.pdbx_seq_one_letter_code
_entity_poly.pdbx_strand_id
1 'polypeptide(L)' 'MAESEEELKSLLMKVKVESEKVGLKLNIQKTKIMASGPTTSWEIDGETVETMSDFIFLGSKITADGDCS' A
#
# COMPACT_ATOMS: atom_id res chain seq x y z
N MET A 1 4.26 7.42 5.55
CA MET A 1 3.13 6.66 6.12
C MET A 1 1.90 7.52 5.97
N ALA A 2 0.77 6.96 5.56
CA ALA A 2 -0.51 7.68 5.54
C ALA A 2 -1.17 7.53 6.91
N GLU A 3 -1.88 8.56 7.38
CA GLU A 3 -2.51 8.54 8.70
C GLU A 3 -3.90 7.90 8.65
N SER A 4 -4.49 7.78 7.45
CA SER A 4 -5.82 7.19 7.25
C SER A 4 -5.93 6.40 5.93
N GLU A 5 -6.91 5.50 5.87
CA GLU A 5 -7.23 4.72 4.67
C GLU A 5 -7.57 5.64 3.48
N GLU A 6 -8.30 6.72 3.71
CA GLU A 6 -8.71 7.67 2.68
C GLU A 6 -7.52 8.46 2.10
N GLU A 7 -6.58 8.88 2.95
CA GLU A 7 -5.33 9.49 2.49
C GLU A 7 -4.51 8.51 1.63
N LEU A 8 -4.45 7.25 2.05
CA LEU A 8 -3.73 6.21 1.33
C LEU A 8 -4.36 5.92 -0.03
N LYS A 9 -5.70 5.83 -0.12
CA LYS A 9 -6.44 5.71 -1.38
C LYS A 9 -6.16 6.90 -2.31
N SER A 10 -6.20 8.12 -1.79
CA SER A 10 -5.88 9.32 -2.58
C SER A 10 -4.45 9.28 -3.13
N LEU A 11 -3.49 8.84 -2.31
CA LEU A 11 -2.10 8.71 -2.72
C LEU A 11 -1.93 7.65 -3.83
N LEU A 12 -2.55 6.48 -3.68
CA LEU A 12 -2.50 5.41 -4.69
C LEU A 12 -3.14 5.85 -6.00
N MET A 13 -4.26 6.57 -5.95
CA MET A 13 -4.91 7.13 -7.14
C MET A 13 -3.99 8.14 -7.86
N LYS A 14 -3.33 9.02 -7.12
CA LYS A 14 -2.35 9.97 -7.68
C LYS A 14 -1.17 9.25 -8.32
N VAL A 15 -0.58 8.27 -7.63
CA VAL A 15 0.54 7.48 -8.16
C VAL A 15 0.14 6.75 -9.43
N LYS A 16 -1.07 6.19 -9.49
CA LYS A 16 -1.61 5.57 -10.71
C LYS A 16 -1.68 6.57 -11.86
N VAL A 17 -2.30 7.74 -11.66
CA VAL A 17 -2.43 8.79 -12.69
C VAL A 17 -1.08 9.28 -13.19
N GLU A 18 -0.12 9.55 -12.29
CA GLU A 18 1.22 9.99 -12.70
C GLU A 18 2.02 8.87 -13.38
N SER A 19 1.84 7.62 -12.96
CA SER A 19 2.47 6.46 -13.61
C SER A 19 1.97 6.28 -15.04
N GLU A 20 0.66 6.42 -15.28
CA GLU A 20 0.08 6.29 -16.61
C GLU A 20 0.63 7.32 -17.61
N LYS A 21 0.92 8.55 -17.15
CA LYS A 21 1.53 9.61 -17.98
C LYS A 21 2.92 9.24 -18.51
N VAL A 22 3.67 8.45 -17.74
CA VAL A 22 5.00 7.96 -18.13
C VAL A 22 4.96 6.56 -18.76
N GLY A 23 3.76 6.06 -19.10
CA GLY A 23 3.57 4.75 -19.72
C GLY A 23 3.72 3.57 -18.76
N LEU A 24 3.67 3.81 -17.45
CA LEU A 24 3.70 2.78 -16.42
C LEU A 24 2.28 2.48 -15.93
N LYS A 25 2.04 1.25 -15.48
CA LYS A 25 0.78 0.82 -14.88
C LYS A 25 1.01 0.32 -13.47
N LEU A 26 0.25 0.85 -12.52
CA LEU A 26 0.21 0.30 -11.16
C LEU A 26 -0.51 -1.06 -11.19
N ASN A 27 0.16 -2.11 -10.70
CA ASN A 27 -0.43 -3.44 -10.57
C ASN A 27 -1.03 -3.58 -9.17
N ILE A 28 -2.35 -3.45 -9.07
CA ILE A 28 -3.07 -3.47 -7.81
C ILE A 28 -2.93 -4.82 -7.10
N GLN A 29 -3.04 -5.94 -7.82
CA GLN A 29 -2.87 -7.29 -7.25
C GLN A 29 -1.47 -7.55 -6.66
N LYS A 30 -0.44 -6.84 -7.16
CA LYS A 30 0.92 -6.90 -6.60
C LYS A 30 1.18 -5.88 -5.50
N THR A 31 0.32 -4.87 -5.39
CA THR A 31 0.44 -3.85 -4.36
C THR A 31 -0.02 -4.46 -3.05
N LYS A 32 0.74 -4.21 -1.98
CA LYS A 32 0.42 -4.69 -0.63
C LYS A 32 0.48 -3.53 0.35
N ILE A 33 -0.48 -3.45 1.27
CA ILE A 33 -0.48 -2.43 2.33
C ILE A 33 -0.07 -3.07 3.65
N MET A 34 0.71 -2.31 4.40
CA MET A 34 0.91 -2.53 5.83
C MET A 34 0.14 -1.45 6.59
N ALA A 35 -0.58 -1.85 7.63
CA ALA A 35 -1.29 -0.93 8.52
C ALA A 35 -0.96 -1.28 9.97
N SER A 36 -0.73 -0.25 10.79
CA SER A 36 -0.55 -0.36 12.23
C SER A 36 -1.92 -0.33 12.95
N GLY A 37 -2.80 -1.30 12.65
CA GLY A 37 -4.16 -1.36 13.20
C GLY A 37 -5.06 -2.39 12.49
N PRO A 38 -6.34 -2.54 12.90
CA PRO A 38 -7.27 -3.43 12.25
C PRO A 38 -7.47 -3.02 10.78
N THR A 39 -7.04 -3.87 9.87
CA THR A 39 -7.28 -3.67 8.44
C THR A 39 -8.63 -4.21 8.03
N THR A 40 -9.49 -3.30 7.59
CA THR A 40 -10.65 -3.59 6.76
C THR A 40 -10.19 -4.11 5.40
N SER A 41 -10.94 -5.06 4.81
CA SER A 41 -10.74 -5.47 3.42
C SER A 41 -10.98 -4.25 2.52
N TRP A 42 -10.02 -3.96 1.64
CA TRP A 42 -10.01 -2.78 0.80
C TRP A 42 -9.90 -3.19 -0.66
N GLU A 43 -10.62 -2.47 -1.52
CA GLU A 43 -10.62 -2.67 -2.96
C GLU A 43 -10.26 -1.35 -3.64
N ILE A 44 -9.41 -1.44 -4.65
CA ILE A 44 -9.09 -0.31 -5.54
C ILE A 44 -9.50 -0.73 -6.94
N ASP A 45 -10.39 0.05 -7.56
CA ASP A 45 -10.96 -0.27 -8.88
C ASP A 45 -11.59 -1.67 -8.98
N GLY A 46 -12.13 -2.19 -7.87
CA GLY A 46 -12.71 -3.53 -7.79
C GLY A 46 -11.67 -4.67 -7.73
N GLU A 47 -10.38 -4.34 -7.62
CA GLU A 47 -9.33 -5.30 -7.31
C GLU A 47 -9.07 -5.28 -5.80
N THR A 48 -9.21 -6.44 -5.15
CA THR A 48 -8.84 -6.61 -3.73
C THR A 48 -7.35 -6.44 -3.58
N VAL A 49 -6.95 -5.71 -2.54
CA VAL A 49 -5.54 -5.47 -2.29
C VAL A 49 -5.09 -6.15 -1.00
N GLU A 50 -3.92 -6.79 -1.07
CA GLU A 50 -3.47 -7.69 -0.01
C GLU A 50 -2.85 -6.90 1.15
N THR A 51 -3.12 -7.35 2.37
CA THR A 51 -2.53 -6.78 3.58
C THR A 51 -1.34 -7.62 4.04
N MET A 52 -0.24 -6.95 4.42
CA MET A 52 0.94 -7.57 5.00
C MET A 52 1.14 -7.17 6.46
N SER A 53 1.67 -8.11 7.24
CA SER A 53 2.06 -7.91 8.64
C SER A 53 3.50 -7.44 8.79
N ASP A 54 4.36 -7.82 7.84
CA ASP A 54 5.78 -7.51 7.79
C ASP A 54 6.23 -7.19 6.36
N PHE A 55 7.25 -6.34 6.24
CA PHE A 55 7.81 -5.94 4.95
C PHE A 55 9.31 -5.67 5.07
N ILE A 56 10.09 -6.18 4.11
CA ILE A 56 11.52 -5.92 4.03
C ILE A 56 11.76 -4.69 3.16
N PHE A 57 12.16 -3.58 3.78
CA PHE A 57 12.54 -2.37 3.09
C PHE A 57 14.05 -2.14 3.21
N LEU A 58 14.75 -2.15 2.08
CA LEU A 58 16.21 -1.91 1.99
C LEU A 58 17.06 -2.84 2.89
N GLY A 59 16.58 -4.07 3.14
CA GLY A 59 17.26 -5.05 3.99
C GLY A 59 16.83 -5.02 5.46
N SER A 60 16.03 -4.03 5.88
CA SER A 60 15.45 -3.98 7.22
C SER A 60 14.03 -4.54 7.22
N LYS A 61 13.71 -5.35 8.22
CA LYS A 61 12.34 -5.87 8.42
C LYS A 61 11.55 -4.88 9.26
N ILE A 62 10.47 -4.37 8.68
CA ILE A 62 9.51 -3.51 9.36
C ILE A 62 8.28 -4.35 9.69
N THR A 63 7.79 -4.27 10.94
CA THR A 63 6.57 -4.95 11.37
C THR A 63 5.43 -3.96 11.61
N ALA A 64 4.19 -4.44 11.56
CA ALA A 64 3.01 -3.62 11.84
C ALA A 64 2.97 -3.00 13.25
N ASP A 65 3.72 -3.56 14.20
CA ASP A 65 3.87 -3.03 15.57
C ASP A 65 4.89 -1.87 15.65
N GLY A 66 5.58 -1.58 14.54
CA GLY A 66 6.61 -0.54 14.47
C GLY A 66 8.02 -1.03 14.83
N ASP A 67 8.21 -2.33 15.10
CA ASP A 67 9.55 -2.91 15.28
C ASP A 67 10.34 -2.94 13.96
N CYS A 68 11.64 -2.63 14.04
CA CYS A 68 12.57 -2.60 12.92
C CYS A 68 13.85 -3.35 13.29
N SER A 69 14.25 -4.32 12.45
CA SER A 69 15.46 -5.17 12.63
C SER A 69 16.29 -5.29 11.36
#